data_AF-A0A6P0YZF6-F1
#
_entry.id   AF-A0A6P0YZF6-F1
#
_cell.length_a   1.000
_cell.length_b   1.000
_cell.length_c   1.000
_cell.angle_alpha   90.00
_cell.angle_beta   90.00
_cell.angle_gamma   90.00
#
_symmetry.space_group_name_H-M   'P 1'
#
loop_
_entity.id
_entity.type
_entity.pdbx_description
1 polymer ?
#
loop_
_entity_poly.entity_id
_entity_poly.type
_entity_poly.pdbx_seq_one_letter_code
_entity_poly.pdbx_strand_id
1 'polypeptide(L)'
;MDQEWWVQRWIDLLNTYRFKKRLERGRMYAREGNILNLEFRNGKVHATVQGTAPEPYKLTISIEQFTDEDWGFIVASMAEKAIYAAKLLAGTMPDDIESVFTTNGLSLFPFQLADVR
;
A
#
# COMPACT_ATOMS: atom_id res chain seq x y z
N MET A 1 -11.96 7.44 15.72
CA MET A 1 -11.28 8.05 14.57
C MET A 1 -11.82 7.33 13.37
N ASP A 2 -12.50 8.05 12.49
CA ASP A 2 -12.91 7.48 11.21
C ASP A 2 -11.64 7.07 10.46
N GLN A 3 -11.68 5.89 9.84
CA GLN A 3 -10.54 5.36 9.13
C GLN A 3 -10.40 6.11 7.80
N GLU A 4 -9.18 6.57 7.50
CA GLU A 4 -8.87 7.24 6.24
C GLU A 4 -9.34 6.42 5.02
N TRP A 5 -9.96 7.07 4.03
CA TRP A 5 -10.60 6.39 2.90
C TRP A 5 -9.61 5.49 2.12
N TRP A 6 -8.36 5.91 1.98
CA TRP A 6 -7.32 5.18 1.27
C TRP A 6 -6.84 3.95 2.04
N VAL A 7 -6.96 3.97 3.38
CA VAL A 7 -6.73 2.77 4.20
C VAL A 7 -7.88 1.79 4.00
N GLN A 8 -9.12 2.29 3.96
CA GLN A 8 -10.28 1.45 3.66
C GLN A 8 -10.14 0.79 2.27
N ARG A 9 -9.62 1.52 1.28
CA ARG A 9 -9.33 0.99 -0.07
C ARG A 9 -8.41 -0.24 -0.03
N TRP A 10 -7.33 -0.20 0.75
CA TRP A 10 -6.45 -1.35 0.96
C TRP A 10 -7.11 -2.49 1.75
N ILE A 11 -7.91 -2.17 2.78
CA ILE A 11 -8.63 -3.16 3.56
C ILE A 11 -9.63 -3.92 2.70
N ASP A 12 -10.35 -3.22 1.82
CA ASP A 12 -11.30 -3.83 0.89
C ASP A 12 -10.59 -4.79 -0.06
N LEU A 13 -9.44 -4.39 -0.60
CA LEU A 13 -8.59 -5.26 -1.41
C LEU A 13 -8.16 -6.52 -0.64
N LEU A 14 -7.65 -6.36 0.59
CA LEU A 14 -7.25 -7.50 1.43
C LEU A 14 -8.44 -8.41 1.81
N ASN A 15 -9.64 -7.86 1.96
CA ASN A 15 -10.85 -8.61 2.29
C ASN A 15 -11.32 -9.52 1.13
N THR A 16 -10.87 -9.26 -0.11
CA THR A 16 -11.06 -10.19 -1.24
C THR A 16 -10.24 -11.48 -1.10
N TYR A 17 -9.25 -11.51 -0.20
CA TYR A 17 -8.41 -12.68 0.00
C TYR A 17 -9.20 -13.85 0.59
N ARG A 18 -9.17 -14.98 -0.12
CA ARG A 18 -9.90 -16.20 0.25
C ARG A 18 -9.52 -16.77 1.64
N PHE A 19 -8.32 -16.50 2.15
CA PHE A 19 -7.86 -17.03 3.44
C PHE A 19 -7.95 -16.00 4.58
N LYS A 20 -9.18 -15.58 4.93
CA LYS A 20 -9.43 -14.57 5.98
C LYS A 20 -8.74 -14.86 7.32
N LYS A 21 -8.73 -16.12 7.77
CA LYS A 21 -8.02 -16.56 9.00
C LYS A 21 -6.51 -16.34 8.94
N ARG A 22 -5.89 -16.40 7.75
CA ARG A 22 -4.46 -16.12 7.60
C ARG A 22 -4.16 -14.63 7.79
N LEU A 23 -5.01 -13.74 7.26
CA LEU A 23 -4.88 -12.30 7.47
C LEU A 23 -5.10 -11.91 8.93
N GLU A 24 -6.07 -12.52 9.60
CA GLU A 24 -6.32 -12.29 11.01
C GLU A 24 -5.11 -12.64 11.87
N ARG A 25 -4.50 -13.83 11.66
CA ARG A 25 -3.24 -14.19 12.32
C ARG A 25 -2.10 -13.25 11.99
N GLY A 26 -1.98 -12.82 10.73
CA GLY A 26 -0.97 -11.83 10.33
C GLY A 26 -1.11 -10.51 11.09
N ARG A 27 -2.34 -10.04 11.29
CA ARG A 27 -2.63 -8.85 12.10
C ARG A 27 -2.27 -9.04 13.57
N MET A 28 -2.54 -10.22 14.13
CA MET A 28 -2.10 -10.56 15.50
C MET A 28 -0.59 -10.53 15.62
N TYR A 29 0.13 -11.18 14.69
CA TYR A 29 1.59 -11.22 14.70
C TYR A 29 2.20 -9.82 14.65
N ALA A 30 1.64 -8.93 13.83
CA ALA A 30 2.08 -7.53 13.79
C ALA A 30 1.88 -6.81 15.13
N ARG A 31 0.73 -7.01 15.79
CA ARG A 31 0.41 -6.37 17.08
C ARG A 31 1.20 -6.92 18.26
N GLU A 32 1.57 -8.20 18.20
CA GLU A 32 2.33 -8.89 19.25
C GLU A 32 3.85 -8.69 19.12
N GLY A 33 4.32 -7.90 18.14
CA GLY A 33 5.75 -7.66 17.94
C GLY A 33 6.50 -8.79 17.25
N ASN A 34 5.79 -9.73 16.61
CA ASN A 34 6.40 -10.85 15.90
C ASN A 34 7.01 -10.45 14.54
N ILE A 35 6.83 -9.21 14.09
CA ILE A 35 7.58 -8.67 12.94
C ILE A 35 8.91 -8.14 13.46
N LEU A 36 9.95 -8.98 13.37
CA LEU A 36 11.28 -8.69 13.91
C LEU A 36 12.04 -7.65 13.09
N ASN A 37 11.79 -7.62 11.78
CA ASN A 37 12.35 -6.64 10.87
C ASN A 37 11.36 -6.36 9.74
N LEU A 38 11.26 -5.10 9.33
CA LEU A 38 10.45 -4.65 8.19
C LEU A 38 11.23 -3.61 7.40
N GLU A 39 11.50 -3.90 6.14
CA GLU A 39 12.33 -3.08 5.28
C GLU A 39 11.66 -2.82 3.93
N PHE A 40 11.63 -1.55 3.52
CA PHE A 40 11.05 -1.11 2.26
C PHE A 40 12.16 -0.73 1.29
N ARG A 41 12.26 -1.45 0.16
CA ARG A 41 13.24 -1.15 -0.91
C ARG A 41 12.67 -1.48 -2.27
N ASN A 42 12.77 -0.55 -3.22
CA ASN A 42 12.45 -0.75 -4.63
C ASN A 42 11.09 -1.45 -4.84
N GLY A 43 10.02 -0.90 -4.28
CA GLY A 43 8.66 -1.45 -4.42
C GLY A 43 8.43 -2.79 -3.71
N LYS A 44 9.39 -3.21 -2.88
CA LYS A 44 9.32 -4.45 -2.11
C LYS A 44 9.37 -4.16 -0.62
N VAL A 45 8.66 -4.99 0.11
CA VAL A 45 8.67 -5.07 1.56
C VAL A 45 9.29 -6.40 1.93
N HIS A 46 10.46 -6.35 2.56
CA HIS A 46 11.12 -7.52 3.13
C HIS A 46 10.79 -7.58 4.62
N ALA A 47 10.33 -8.73 5.09
CA ALA A 47 10.02 -8.93 6.49
C ALA A 47 10.68 -10.19 7.04
N THR A 48 11.15 -10.11 8.28
CA THR A 48 11.52 -11.27 9.10
C THR A 48 10.47 -11.41 10.18
N VAL A 49 9.80 -12.56 10.22
CA VAL A 49 8.64 -12.78 11.09
C VAL A 49 8.89 -13.98 11.98
N GLN A 50 8.73 -13.77 13.29
CA GLN A 50 8.70 -14.84 14.27
C GLN A 50 7.39 -15.61 14.12
N GLY A 51 7.48 -16.83 13.61
CA GLY A 51 6.34 -17.76 13.60
C GLY A 51 6.27 -18.56 14.91
N THR A 52 5.49 -19.63 14.88
CA THR A 52 5.46 -20.61 15.97
C THR A 52 6.70 -21.51 16.01
N ALA A 53 7.45 -21.57 14.91
CA ALA A 53 8.72 -22.30 14.84
C ALA A 53 9.84 -21.50 15.54
N PRO A 54 10.87 -22.16 16.11
CA PRO A 54 12.00 -21.46 16.75
C PRO A 54 12.72 -20.49 15.81
N GLU A 55 12.91 -20.89 14.56
CA GLU A 55 13.57 -20.08 13.54
C GLU A 55 12.57 -19.12 12.87
N PRO A 56 12.85 -17.79 12.86
CA PRO A 56 12.06 -16.82 12.11
C PRO A 56 12.11 -17.10 10.61
N TYR A 57 11.00 -16.83 9.92
CA TYR A 57 10.95 -16.96 8.45
C TYR A 57 11.04 -15.58 7.79
N LYS A 58 11.60 -15.58 6.58
CA LYS A 58 11.70 -14.39 5.73
C LYS A 58 10.61 -14.43 4.67
N LEU A 59 10.00 -13.29 4.39
CA LEU A 59 9.05 -13.12 3.30
C LEU A 59 9.32 -11.81 2.57
N THR A 60 8.88 -11.75 1.33
CA THR A 60 8.88 -10.53 0.53
C THR A 60 7.49 -10.32 -0.02
N ILE A 61 7.00 -9.10 0.05
CA ILE A 61 5.81 -8.63 -0.65
C ILE A 61 6.27 -7.56 -1.63
N SER A 62 5.69 -7.51 -2.81
CA SER A 62 6.07 -6.60 -3.87
C SER A 62 4.86 -6.10 -4.63
N ILE A 63 4.94 -4.84 -5.05
CA ILE A 63 4.02 -4.22 -5.99
C ILE A 63 4.83 -3.65 -7.15
N GLU A 64 4.22 -3.59 -8.32
CA GLU A 64 4.82 -2.93 -9.46
C GLU A 64 4.95 -1.43 -9.18
N GLN A 65 6.12 -0.87 -9.47
CA GLN A 65 6.38 0.55 -9.28
C GLN A 65 6.05 1.30 -10.56
N PHE A 66 5.53 2.51 -10.41
CA PHE A 66 5.49 3.46 -11.50
C PHE A 66 6.91 3.79 -11.96
N THR A 67 7.07 3.97 -13.26
CA THR A 67 8.32 4.44 -13.85
C THR A 67 8.55 5.92 -13.52
N ASP A 68 9.76 6.42 -13.74
CA ASP A 68 10.05 7.86 -13.58
C ASP A 68 9.21 8.72 -14.54
N GLU A 69 8.92 8.18 -15.73
CA GLU A 69 8.06 8.82 -16.73
C GLU A 69 6.60 8.91 -16.25
N ASP A 70 6.05 7.80 -15.72
CA ASP A 70 4.72 7.77 -15.10
C ASP A 70 4.59 8.83 -14.00
N TRP A 71 5.59 8.89 -13.10
CA TRP A 71 5.63 9.90 -12.05
C TRP A 71 5.69 11.33 -12.59
N GLY A 72 6.43 11.56 -13.68
CA GLY A 72 6.46 12.85 -14.36
C GLY A 72 5.07 13.32 -14.79
N PHE A 73 4.30 12.44 -15.42
CA PHE A 73 2.93 12.72 -15.85
C PHE A 73 1.96 12.93 -14.67
N ILE A 74 2.06 12.09 -13.63
CA ILE A 74 1.25 12.19 -12.41
C ILE A 74 1.49 13.53 -11.70
N VAL A 75 2.76 13.91 -11.50
CA VAL A 75 3.12 15.16 -10.81
C VAL A 75 2.69 16.38 -11.62
N ALA A 76 2.87 16.36 -12.95
CA ALA A 76 2.40 17.43 -13.82
C ALA A 76 0.88 17.62 -13.70
N SER A 77 0.11 16.53 -13.76
CA SER A 77 -1.34 16.55 -13.63
C SER A 77 -1.81 17.01 -12.25
N MET A 78 -1.12 16.62 -11.17
CA MET A 78 -1.41 17.15 -9.83
C MET A 78 -1.10 18.65 -9.72
N ALA A 79 -0.06 19.14 -10.39
CA ALA A 79 0.34 20.54 -10.32
C ALA A 79 -0.70 21.50 -10.95
N GLU A 80 -1.61 21.00 -11.80
CA GLU A 80 -2.71 21.79 -12.36
C GLU A 80 -3.70 22.31 -11.31
N LYS A 81 -3.77 21.64 -10.13
CA LYS A 81 -4.65 22.05 -9.03
C LYS A 81 -3.87 22.17 -7.74
N ALA A 82 -3.66 23.41 -7.28
CA ALA A 82 -2.93 23.72 -6.04
C ALA A 82 -3.46 23.00 -4.78
N ILE A 83 -4.74 22.59 -4.78
CA ILE A 83 -5.36 21.86 -3.67
C ILE A 83 -4.66 20.52 -3.37
N TYR A 84 -4.15 19.82 -4.40
CA TYR A 84 -3.47 18.55 -4.20
C TYR A 84 -2.18 18.75 -3.41
N ALA A 85 -1.35 19.70 -3.82
CA ALA A 85 -0.12 20.05 -3.12
C ALA A 85 -0.39 20.51 -1.68
N ALA A 86 -1.40 21.35 -1.47
CA ALA A 86 -1.76 21.84 -0.14
C ALA A 86 -2.20 20.72 0.81
N LYS A 87 -3.09 19.82 0.35
CA LYS A 87 -3.57 18.67 1.15
C LYS A 87 -2.43 17.69 1.46
N LEU A 88 -1.62 17.33 0.48
CA LEU A 88 -0.49 16.40 0.66
C LEU A 88 0.57 16.98 1.60
N LEU A 89 0.87 18.28 1.51
CA LEU A 89 1.77 18.97 2.44
C LEU A 89 1.22 18.97 3.88
N ALA A 90 -0.10 19.05 4.03
CA ALA A 90 -0.79 18.90 5.31
C ALA A 90 -0.88 17.42 5.79
N GLY A 91 -0.29 16.47 5.07
CA GLY A 91 -0.33 15.04 5.39
C GLY A 91 -1.70 14.41 5.17
N THR A 92 -2.59 15.05 4.42
CA THR A 92 -3.94 14.57 4.14
C THR A 92 -4.02 14.06 2.70
N MET A 93 -4.57 12.86 2.50
CA MET A 93 -4.78 12.32 1.16
C MET A 93 -6.00 12.98 0.50
N PRO A 94 -5.87 13.65 -0.66
CA PRO A 94 -7.01 14.21 -1.38
C PRO A 94 -8.00 13.12 -1.82
N ASP A 95 -9.29 13.36 -1.59
CA ASP A 95 -10.36 12.37 -1.86
C ASP A 95 -10.51 12.01 -3.35
N ASP A 96 -10.16 12.95 -4.24
CA ASP A 96 -10.23 12.80 -5.69
C ASP A 96 -8.87 12.43 -6.33
N ILE A 97 -7.84 12.14 -5.55
CA ILE A 97 -6.47 11.91 -6.09
C ILE A 97 -6.40 10.73 -7.08
N GLU A 98 -7.23 9.69 -6.92
CA GLU A 98 -7.31 8.57 -7.89
C GLU A 98 -7.66 9.06 -9.31
N SER A 99 -8.35 10.19 -9.47
CA SER A 99 -8.65 10.75 -10.78
C SER A 99 -7.39 11.18 -11.52
N VAL A 100 -6.35 11.60 -10.79
CA VAL A 100 -5.08 12.01 -11.40
C VAL A 100 -4.36 10.81 -11.97
N PHE A 101 -4.33 9.69 -11.25
CA PHE A 101 -3.73 8.45 -11.74
C PHE A 101 -4.49 7.91 -12.95
N THR A 102 -5.82 7.83 -12.87
CA THR A 102 -6.65 7.28 -13.94
C THR A 102 -6.60 8.12 -15.22
N THR A 103 -6.51 9.45 -15.12
CA THR A 103 -6.31 10.34 -16.29
C THR A 103 -5.00 10.06 -17.02
N ASN A 104 -3.98 9.60 -16.30
CA ASN A 104 -2.69 9.19 -16.85
C ASN A 104 -2.64 7.69 -17.22
N GLY A 105 -3.78 6.99 -17.22
CA GLY A 105 -3.85 5.56 -17.54
C GLY A 105 -3.30 4.63 -16.45
N LEU A 106 -3.10 5.14 -15.24
CA LEU A 106 -2.53 4.42 -14.10
C LEU A 106 -3.56 4.19 -13.01
N SER A 107 -3.25 3.28 -12.09
CA SER A 107 -4.07 3.04 -10.90
C SER A 107 -3.22 3.22 -9.65
N LEU A 108 -3.65 4.09 -8.73
CA LEU A 108 -2.97 4.33 -7.46
C LEU A 108 -2.95 3.07 -6.58
N PHE A 109 -4.01 2.26 -6.64
CA PHE A 109 -4.12 1.03 -5.87
C PHE A 109 -4.16 -0.19 -6.80
N PRO A 110 -3.70 -1.36 -6.33
CA PRO A 110 -3.88 -2.60 -7.08
C PRO A 110 -5.37 -2.92 -7.26
N PHE A 111 -5.73 -3.51 -8.39
CA PHE A 111 -7.13 -3.87 -8.69
C PHE A 111 -7.53 -5.18 -8.01
N GLN A 112 -6.57 -6.11 -7.93
CA GLN A 112 -6.76 -7.44 -7.37
C GLN A 112 -5.53 -7.84 -6.56
N LEU A 113 -5.73 -8.76 -5.62
CA LEU A 113 -4.62 -9.20 -4.77
C LEU A 113 -3.49 -9.88 -5.55
N ALA A 114 -3.76 -10.40 -6.75
CA ALA A 114 -2.74 -10.99 -7.62
C ALA A 114 -1.70 -9.96 -8.13
N ASP A 115 -2.02 -8.68 -8.07
CA ASP A 115 -1.12 -7.57 -8.40
C ASP A 115 -0.12 -7.30 -7.24
N VAL A 116 -0.35 -7.92 -6.08
CA VAL A 116 0.53 -7.91 -4.90
C VAL A 116 1.20 -9.30 -4.79
N ARG A 117 2.52 -9.36 -4.99
CA ARG A 117 3.27 -10.62 -5.09
C ARG A 117 4.16 -10.88 -3.90
#